data_AF-A0A226MFC3-F1
#
_entry.id   AF-A0A226MFC3-F1
#
_cell.length_a   1.000
_cell.length_b   1.000
_cell.length_c   1.000
_cell.angle_alpha   90.00
_cell.angle_beta   90.00
_cell.angle_gamma   90.00
#
_symmetry.space_group_name_H-M   'P 1'
#
loop_
_entity.id
_entity.type
_entity.pdbx_description
1 polymer ?
#
loop_
_entity_poly.entity_id
_entity_poly.type
_entity_poly.pdbx_seq_one_letter_code
_entity_poly.pdbx_strand_id
1 'polypeptide(L)'
;MCSKLGMDLKRTMLLRLARRDPKLHPDDPARREAIYDKYREFVIPEEEAEWVGLSLEEAIEKQRLLEKKDPVPLFKVYAEELVNQLKQQALEKEKEKERNV
;
A
#
# COMPACT_ATOMS: atom_id res chain seq x y z
N MET A 1 18.15 21.59 -3.00
CA MET A 1 19.10 20.64 -3.62
C MET A 1 18.86 20.68 -5.11
N CYS A 2 19.86 21.01 -5.92
CA CYS A 2 19.70 21.18 -7.38
C CYS A 2 20.26 19.97 -8.16
N SER A 3 20.14 18.75 -7.61
CA SER A 3 20.64 17.52 -8.24
C SER A 3 19.67 16.36 -8.03
N LYS A 4 19.32 15.67 -9.13
CA LYS A 4 18.46 14.48 -9.11
C LYS A 4 19.06 13.36 -8.26
N LEU A 5 20.37 13.11 -8.39
CA LEU A 5 21.08 12.11 -7.59
C LEU A 5 20.96 12.38 -6.09
N GLY A 6 21.07 13.64 -5.67
CA GLY A 6 20.93 14.02 -4.26
C GLY A 6 19.51 13.75 -3.73
N MET A 7 18.49 13.98 -4.56
CA MET A 7 17.10 13.67 -4.21
C MET A 7 16.85 12.16 -4.15
N ASP A 8 17.42 11.39 -5.07
CA ASP A 8 17.31 9.93 -5.06
C ASP A 8 18.01 9.30 -3.84
N LEU A 9 19.17 9.84 -3.45
CA LEU A 9 19.85 9.47 -2.20
C LEU A 9 18.98 9.81 -0.98
N LYS A 10 18.44 11.03 -0.92
CA LYS A 10 17.54 11.45 0.17
C LYS A 10 16.34 10.51 0.29
N ARG A 11 15.66 10.22 -0.82
CA ARG A 11 14.54 9.28 -0.87
C ARG A 11 14.92 7.91 -0.33
N THR A 12 16.04 7.36 -0.80
CA THR A 12 16.53 6.05 -0.39
C THR A 12 16.84 6.00 1.11
N MET A 13 17.44 7.06 1.66
CA MET A 13 17.70 7.18 3.08
C MET A 13 16.40 7.23 3.89
N LEU A 14 15.43 8.06 3.49
CA LEU A 14 14.14 8.17 4.17
C LEU A 14 13.38 6.85 4.18
N LEU A 15 13.36 6.11 3.06
CA LEU A 15 12.74 4.79 3.00
C LEU A 15 13.41 3.78 3.95
N ARG A 16 14.74 3.82 4.09
CA ARG A 16 15.45 2.95 5.04
C ARG A 16 15.16 3.31 6.49
N LEU A 17 14.97 4.59 6.79
CA LEU A 17 14.59 5.05 8.12
C LEU A 17 13.15 4.62 8.46
N ALA A 18 12.21 4.81 7.53
CA ALA A 18 10.81 4.42 7.70
C ALA A 18 10.63 2.91 7.91
N ARG A 19 11.33 2.09 7.12
CA ARG A 19 11.23 0.61 7.17
C ARG A 19 12.03 -0.05 8.30
N ARG A 20 12.95 0.68 8.93
CA ARG A 20 13.96 0.15 9.88
C ARG A 20 14.62 -1.14 9.37
N ASP A 21 15.13 -1.09 8.14
CA ASP A 21 15.66 -2.25 7.42
C ASP A 21 16.77 -3.00 8.21
N PRO A 22 16.57 -4.30 8.56
CA PRO A 22 17.55 -5.08 9.31
C PRO A 22 18.84 -5.36 8.52
N LYS A 23 18.84 -5.14 7.18
CA LYS A 23 20.05 -5.25 6.35
C LYS A 23 21.06 -4.14 6.62
N LEU A 24 20.69 -3.07 7.33
CA LEU A 24 21.64 -2.06 7.76
C LEU A 24 22.51 -2.63 8.88
N HIS A 25 23.79 -2.86 8.61
CA HIS A 25 24.74 -3.47 9.56
C HIS A 25 24.21 -4.80 10.15
N PRO A 26 24.10 -5.87 9.36
CA PRO A 26 23.51 -7.14 9.79
C PRO A 26 24.22 -7.72 11.03
N ASP A 27 25.54 -7.58 11.08
CA ASP A 27 26.39 -8.14 12.15
C ASP A 27 26.48 -7.26 13.41
N ASP A 28 25.98 -6.02 13.37
CA ASP A 28 26.09 -5.06 14.47
C ASP A 28 24.77 -4.31 14.73
N PRO A 29 23.87 -4.92 15.54
CA PRO A 29 22.61 -4.30 15.92
C PRO A 29 22.76 -3.01 16.73
N ALA A 30 23.79 -2.90 17.57
CA ALA A 30 23.99 -1.73 18.43
C ALA A 30 24.32 -0.49 17.58
N ARG A 31 25.18 -0.65 16.57
CA ARG A 31 25.48 0.40 15.61
C ARG A 31 24.28 0.76 14.74
N ARG A 32 23.46 -0.22 14.35
CA ARG A 32 22.22 0.03 13.59
C ARG A 32 21.26 0.92 14.38
N GLU A 33 21.00 0.59 15.65
CA GLU A 33 20.12 1.41 16.51
C GLU A 33 20.68 2.81 16.72
N ALA A 34 21.98 2.95 16.97
CA ALA A 34 22.62 4.26 17.12
C ALA A 34 22.47 5.15 15.87
N ILE A 35 22.50 4.56 14.66
CA ILE A 35 22.26 5.30 13.42
C ILE A 35 20.79 5.73 13.31
N TYR A 36 19.84 4.85 13.63
CA TYR A 36 18.43 5.21 13.59
C TYR A 36 18.08 6.30 14.59
N ASP A 37 18.66 6.25 15.79
CA ASP A 37 18.47 7.27 16.81
C ASP A 37 19.02 8.62 16.37
N LYS A 38 20.18 8.64 15.72
CA LYS A 38 20.81 9.87 15.21
C LYS A 38 19.94 10.61 14.18
N TYR A 39 19.18 9.89 13.36
CA TYR A 39 18.36 10.47 12.28
C TYR A 39 16.85 10.41 12.56
N ARG A 40 16.45 10.19 13.82
CA ARG A 40 15.05 10.00 14.22
C ARG A 40 14.13 11.18 13.85
N GLU A 41 14.65 12.40 13.88
CA GLU A 41 13.89 13.62 13.54
C GLU A 41 13.43 13.68 12.08
N PHE A 42 14.08 12.93 11.18
CA PHE A 42 13.76 12.92 9.75
C PHE A 42 12.88 11.74 9.34
N VAL A 43 12.38 10.96 10.30
CA VAL A 43 11.49 9.85 10.02
C VAL A 43 10.15 10.40 9.54
N ILE A 44 9.79 10.02 8.32
CA ILE A 44 8.49 10.26 7.72
C ILE A 44 7.86 8.92 7.36
N PRO A 45 6.53 8.84 7.22
CA PRO A 45 5.86 7.62 6.78
C PRO A 45 6.43 7.11 5.45
N GLU A 46 6.44 5.79 5.29
CA GLU A 46 6.92 5.14 4.06
C GLU A 46 6.17 5.65 2.83
N GLU A 47 4.84 5.78 2.96
CA GLU A 47 3.96 6.28 1.90
C GLU A 47 4.38 7.67 1.43
N GLU A 48 4.79 8.57 2.33
CA GLU A 48 5.25 9.92 1.96
C GLU A 48 6.68 9.89 1.40
N ALA A 49 7.58 9.13 2.04
CA ALA A 49 8.97 9.00 1.61
C ALA A 49 9.11 8.52 0.17
N GLU A 50 8.21 7.62 -0.22
CA GLU A 50 8.14 7.01 -1.53
C GLU A 50 7.91 7.98 -2.69
N TRP A 51 7.40 9.19 -2.43
CA TRP A 51 7.15 10.23 -3.44
C TRP A 51 8.20 11.36 -3.41
N VAL A 52 9.09 11.38 -2.42
CA VAL A 52 10.11 12.43 -2.29
C VAL A 52 11.09 12.37 -3.46
N GLY A 53 11.25 13.49 -4.18
CA GLY A 53 12.28 13.63 -5.20
C GLY A 53 11.96 13.01 -6.55
N LEU A 54 10.75 12.47 -6.73
CA LEU A 54 10.24 12.08 -8.05
C LEU A 54 10.04 13.32 -8.93
N SER A 55 10.38 13.20 -10.21
CA SER A 55 9.90 14.14 -11.22
C SER A 55 8.40 13.95 -11.47
N LEU A 56 7.78 14.90 -12.15
CA LEU A 56 6.36 14.80 -12.52
C LEU A 56 6.10 13.53 -13.36
N GLU A 57 6.98 13.25 -14.32
CA GLU A 57 6.90 12.09 -15.19
C GLU A 57 7.06 10.77 -14.40
N GLU A 58 8.03 10.72 -13.49
CA GLU A 58 8.24 9.54 -12.64
C GLU A 58 7.04 9.30 -11.70
N ALA A 59 6.45 10.38 -11.16
CA ALA A 59 5.27 10.30 -10.31
C ALA A 59 4.03 9.81 -11.07
N ILE A 60 3.82 10.31 -12.29
CA ILE A 60 2.72 9.87 -13.17
C ILE A 60 2.88 8.38 -13.50
N GLU A 61 4.08 7.94 -13.90
CA GLU A 61 4.31 6.54 -14.24
C GLU A 61 4.15 5.62 -13.04
N LYS A 62 4.63 6.05 -11.87
CA LYS A 62 4.41 5.32 -10.61
C LYS A 62 2.92 5.15 -10.33
N GLN A 63 2.14 6.22 -10.40
CA GLN A 63 0.70 6.15 -10.16
C GLN A 63 0.00 5.25 -11.18
N ARG A 64 0.38 5.36 -12.46
CA ARG A 64 -0.15 4.51 -13.53
C ARG A 64 0.10 3.02 -13.26
N LEU A 65 1.27 2.65 -12.75
CA LEU A 65 1.60 1.26 -12.40
C LEU A 65 0.83 0.77 -11.16
N LEU A 66 0.60 1.63 -10.16
CA LEU A 66 -0.19 1.29 -8.98
C LEU A 66 -1.68 1.06 -9.32
N GLU A 67 -2.22 1.87 -10.22
CA GLU A 67 -3.62 1.77 -10.65
C GLU A 67 -3.84 0.75 -11.75
N LYS A 68 -2.77 0.27 -12.41
CA LYS A 68 -2.85 -0.75 -13.45
C LYS A 68 -3.42 -2.04 -12.87
N LYS A 69 -4.72 -2.25 -13.10
CA LYS A 69 -5.45 -3.47 -12.78
C LYS A 69 -6.05 -4.01 -14.06
N ASP A 70 -5.94 -5.32 -14.27
CA ASP A 70 -6.60 -5.96 -15.38
C ASP A 70 -8.12 -5.82 -15.22
N PRO A 71 -8.87 -5.58 -16.31
CA PRO A 71 -10.31 -5.45 -16.23
C PRO A 71 -10.90 -6.73 -15.66
N VAL A 72 -11.74 -6.60 -14.62
CA VAL A 72 -12.43 -7.75 -14.03
C VAL A 72 -13.49 -8.22 -15.04
N PRO A 73 -13.46 -9.51 -15.47
CA PRO A 73 -14.46 -10.01 -16.40
C PRO A 73 -15.88 -9.89 -15.82
N LEU A 74 -16.81 -9.33 -16.61
CA LEU A 74 -18.19 -9.10 -16.19
C LEU A 74 -18.91 -10.37 -15.72
N PHE A 75 -18.51 -11.55 -16.22
CA PHE A 75 -19.01 -12.82 -15.73
C PHE A 75 -18.88 -12.97 -14.20
N LYS A 76 -17.74 -12.56 -13.63
CA LYS A 76 -17.52 -12.65 -12.17
C LYS A 76 -18.47 -11.73 -11.42
N VAL A 77 -18.64 -10.50 -11.93
CA VAL A 77 -19.56 -9.50 -11.37
C VAL A 77 -20.98 -10.04 -11.36
N TYR A 78 -21.48 -10.52 -12.51
CA TYR A 78 -22.84 -11.06 -12.61
C TYR A 78 -23.05 -12.34 -11.81
N ALA A 79 -22.03 -13.20 -11.70
CA ALA A 79 -22.11 -14.39 -10.85
C ALA A 79 -22.22 -14.01 -9.36
N GLU A 80 -21.43 -13.05 -8.89
CA GLU A 80 -21.51 -12.53 -7.52
C GLU A 80 -22.87 -11.86 -7.23
N GLU A 81 -23.36 -11.05 -8.16
CA GLU A 81 -24.70 -10.44 -8.07
C GLU A 81 -25.80 -11.50 -7.97
N LEU A 82 -25.77 -12.53 -8.82
CA LEU A 82 -26.75 -13.62 -8.79
C LEU A 82 -26.71 -14.38 -7.46
N VAL A 83 -25.52 -14.71 -6.96
CA VAL A 83 -25.37 -15.38 -5.66
C VAL A 83 -25.95 -14.52 -4.54
N ASN A 84 -25.73 -13.20 -4.57
CA ASN A 84 -26.28 -12.29 -3.57
C ASN A 84 -27.81 -12.21 -3.65
N GLN A 85 -28.39 -12.14 -4.85
CA GLN A 85 -29.85 -12.17 -5.04
C GLN A 85 -30.47 -13.46 -4.51
N LEU A 86 -29.87 -14.62 -4.79
CA LEU A 86 -30.37 -15.91 -4.29
C LEU A 86 -30.31 -16.01 -2.77
N LYS A 87 -29.24 -15.50 -2.14
CA LYS A 87 -29.14 -15.43 -0.67
C LYS A 87 -30.23 -14.55 -0.06
N GLN A 88 -30.50 -13.38 -0.67
CA GLN A 88 -31.57 -12.49 -0.21
C GLN A 88 -32.94 -13.16 -0.32
N GLN A 89 -33.24 -13.80 -1.46
CA GLN A 89 -34.49 -14.53 -1.65
C GLN A 89 -34.65 -15.70 -0.66
N ALA A 90 -33.57 -16.41 -0.33
CA ALA A 90 -33.61 -17.47 0.67
C ALA A 90 -33.97 -16.93 2.06
N LEU A 91 -33.33 -15.82 2.48
CA LEU A 91 -33.62 -15.13 3.75
C LEU A 91 -35.05 -14.60 3.82
N GLU A 92 -35.57 -14.05 2.73
CA GLU A 92 -36.96 -13.59 2.65
C GLU A 92 -37.94 -14.75 2.81
N LYS A 93 -37.68 -15.89 2.15
CA LYS A 93 -38.49 -17.10 2.27
C LYS A 93 -38.44 -17.69 3.68
N GLU A 94 -37.30 -17.67 4.35
CA GLU A 94 -37.19 -18.12 5.75
C GLU A 94 -38.00 -17.21 6.68
N LYS A 95 -37.87 -15.88 6.55
CA LYS A 95 -38.67 -14.92 7.31
C LYS A 95 -40.17 -15.06 7.05
N GLU A 96 -40.56 -15.39 5.83
CA GLU A 96 -41.96 -15.61 5.48
C GLU A 96 -42.51 -16.91 6.09
N LYS A 97 -41.69 -17.96 6.19
CA LYS A 97 -42.05 -19.18 6.93
C LYS A 97 -42.21 -18.91 8.42
N GLU A 98 -41.29 -18.18 9.04
CA GLU A 98 -41.35 -17.84 10.48
C GLU A 98 -42.55 -16.97 10.84
N ARG A 99 -43.06 -16.13 9.94
CA ARG A 99 -44.27 -15.32 10.17
C ARG A 99 -45.58 -16.08 10.03
N ASN A 100 -45.57 -17.23 9.35
CA ASN A 100 -46.76 -18.02 9.03
C ASN A 100 -46.90 -19.27 9.92
N VAL A 101 -46.05 -19.40 10.95
CA VAL A 101 -46.09 -20.41 12.03
C VAL A 101 -46.52 -19.73 13.32
#